data_AF-A0A960D100-F1
#
_entry.id   AF-A0A960D100-F1
#
_cell.length_a   1.000
_cell.length_b   1.000
_cell.length_c   1.000
_cell.angle_alpha   90.00
_cell.angle_beta   90.00
_cell.angle_gamma   90.00
#
_symmetry.space_group_name_H-M   'P 1'
#
loop_
_entity.id
_entity.type
_entity.pdbx_description
1 polymer ?
#
loop_
_entity_poly.entity_id
_entity_poly.type
_entity_poly.pdbx_seq_one_letter_code
_entity_poly.pdbx_strand_id
1 'polypeptide(L)'
;MAFDAEFQTWWDRLSDANRARLKTAAGDDVLRRATTRLLLQTACPLGPIGTRWETPIGPMRASQREIAWNWPEPVRRLVLSS
;
A
#
# COMPACT_ATOMS: atom_id res chain seq x y z
N MET A 1 -20.49 -2.82 -5.16
CA MET A 1 -20.34 -1.83 -6.25
C MET A 1 -19.33 -2.37 -7.26
N ALA A 2 -19.28 -1.90 -8.51
CA ALA A 2 -18.32 -2.42 -9.52
C ALA A 2 -16.85 -2.39 -9.02
N PHE A 3 -16.54 -1.41 -8.16
CA PHE A 3 -15.26 -1.23 -7.50
C PHE A 3 -14.83 -2.41 -6.60
N ASP A 4 -15.74 -2.97 -5.80
CA ASP A 4 -15.42 -4.09 -4.89
C ASP A 4 -15.09 -5.37 -5.66
N ALA A 5 -15.74 -5.58 -6.82
CA ALA A 5 -15.52 -6.74 -7.67
C ALA A 5 -14.15 -6.72 -8.36
N GLU A 6 -13.68 -5.54 -8.80
CA GLU A 6 -12.32 -5.38 -9.35
C GLU A 6 -11.26 -5.67 -8.29
N PHE A 7 -11.51 -5.22 -7.06
CA PHE A 7 -10.65 -5.47 -5.91
C PHE A 7 -10.55 -6.94 -5.54
N GLN A 8 -11.70 -7.62 -5.44
CA GLN A 8 -11.74 -9.05 -5.18
C GLN A 8 -11.04 -9.82 -6.30
N THR A 9 -11.30 -9.46 -7.55
CA THR A 9 -10.66 -10.07 -8.72
C THR A 9 -9.15 -9.89 -8.71
N TRP A 10 -8.64 -8.70 -8.37
CA TRP A 10 -7.22 -8.46 -8.19
C TRP A 10 -6.63 -9.33 -7.09
N TRP A 11 -7.27 -9.36 -5.92
CA TRP A 11 -6.84 -10.17 -4.79
C TRP A 11 -6.80 -11.66 -5.12
N ASP A 12 -7.81 -12.14 -5.84
CA ASP A 12 -7.94 -13.53 -6.25
C ASP A 12 -6.84 -13.97 -7.23
N ARG A 13 -6.32 -13.04 -8.05
CA ARG A 13 -5.20 -13.30 -8.98
C ARG A 13 -3.83 -13.34 -8.28
N LEU A 14 -3.71 -12.86 -7.05
CA LEU A 14 -2.45 -12.87 -6.33
C LEU A 14 -2.07 -14.30 -5.92
N SER A 15 -0.78 -14.61 -6.01
CA SER A 15 -0.23 -15.83 -5.40
C SER A 15 -0.33 -15.77 -3.88
N ASP A 16 -0.38 -16.93 -3.23
CA ASP A 16 -0.42 -17.02 -1.76
C ASP A 16 0.74 -16.29 -1.09
N ALA A 17 1.93 -16.36 -1.70
CA ALA A 17 3.11 -15.63 -1.23
C ALA A 17 2.91 -14.10 -1.26
N ASN A 18 2.28 -13.57 -2.31
CA ASN A 18 1.99 -12.14 -2.41
C ASN A 18 0.88 -11.72 -1.44
N ARG A 19 -0.15 -12.55 -1.27
CA ARG A 19 -1.20 -12.31 -0.26
C ARG A 19 -0.60 -12.28 1.15
N ALA A 20 0.25 -13.24 1.49
CA ALA A 20 0.94 -13.29 2.79
C ALA A 20 1.78 -12.02 3.03
N ARG A 21 2.57 -11.59 2.03
CA ARG A 21 3.36 -10.36 2.11
C ARG A 21 2.50 -9.11 2.33
N LEU A 22 1.35 -9.01 1.64
CA LEU A 22 0.42 -7.90 1.82
C LEU A 22 -0.25 -7.93 3.19
N LYS A 23 -0.67 -9.11 3.69
CA LYS A 23 -1.24 -9.26 5.04
C LYS A 23 -0.26 -8.83 6.11
N THR A 24 1.00 -9.27 6.04
CA THR A 24 2.04 -8.81 6.97
C THR A 24 2.25 -7.30 6.89
N ALA A 25 2.29 -6.73 5.68
CA ALA A 25 2.50 -5.30 5.51
C ALA A 25 1.30 -4.44 5.94
N ALA A 26 0.07 -4.96 5.90
CA ALA A 26 -1.14 -4.23 6.29
C ALA A 26 -1.21 -3.96 7.81
N GLY A 27 -0.41 -4.69 8.60
CA GLY A 27 -0.17 -4.41 10.01
C GLY A 27 0.67 -3.15 10.25
N ASP A 28 1.47 -2.72 9.27
CA ASP A 28 2.20 -1.44 9.32
C ASP A 28 1.31 -0.30 8.79
N ASP A 29 1.32 0.85 9.46
CA ASP A 29 0.58 2.03 8.99
C ASP A 29 1.17 2.66 7.73
N VAL A 30 2.47 2.43 7.48
CA VAL A 30 3.21 3.01 6.35
C VAL A 30 3.57 1.93 5.35
N LEU A 31 3.37 2.23 4.06
CA LEU A 31 3.82 1.36 2.97
C LEU A 31 5.34 1.43 2.82
N ARG A 32 6.00 0.33 3.11
CA ARG A 32 7.41 0.15 2.76
C ARG A 32 7.57 0.05 1.24
N ARG A 33 8.74 0.42 0.72
CA ARG A 33 9.08 0.38 -0.71
C ARG A 33 8.76 -0.97 -1.38
N ALA A 34 8.98 -2.08 -0.67
CA ALA A 34 8.66 -3.41 -1.17
C ALA A 34 7.16 -3.60 -1.39
N THR A 35 6.33 -3.16 -0.45
CA THR A 35 4.86 -3.22 -0.53
C THR A 35 4.33 -2.27 -1.60
N THR A 36 4.85 -1.04 -1.67
CA THR A 36 4.54 -0.09 -2.76
C THR A 36 4.82 -0.70 -4.12
N ARG A 37 6.00 -1.31 -4.30
CA ARG A 37 6.38 -1.97 -5.54
C ARG A 37 5.48 -3.16 -5.85
N LEU A 38 5.09 -3.94 -4.85
CA LEU A 38 4.19 -5.08 -5.02
C LEU A 38 2.80 -4.63 -5.50
N LEU A 39 2.22 -3.58 -4.91
CA LEU A 39 0.94 -3.03 -5.34
C LEU A 39 0.98 -2.55 -6.80
N LEU A 40 2.07 -1.88 -7.20
CA LEU A 40 2.27 -1.42 -8.57
C LEU A 40 2.47 -2.59 -9.56
N GLN A 41 3.31 -3.56 -9.21
CA GLN A 41 3.61 -4.71 -10.07
C GLN A 41 2.40 -5.64 -10.28
N THR A 42 1.50 -5.69 -9.31
CA THR A 42 0.27 -6.51 -9.38
C THR A 42 -0.90 -5.75 -9.97
N ALA A 43 -0.68 -4.50 -10.44
CA ALA A 43 -1.71 -3.63 -10.97
C ALA A 43 -2.92 -3.50 -10.03
N CYS A 44 -2.65 -3.21 -8.75
CA CYS A 44 -3.71 -2.95 -7.78
C CYS A 44 -4.63 -1.82 -8.30
N PRO A 45 -5.98 -1.99 -8.27
CA PRO A 45 -6.92 -0.99 -8.79
C PRO A 45 -6.79 0.39 -8.12
N LEU A 46 -6.32 0.44 -6.86
CA LEU A 46 -5.89 1.68 -6.21
C LEU A 46 -4.39 1.69 -5.97
N GLY A 47 -3.74 2.68 -6.58
CA GLY A 47 -2.34 2.97 -6.32
C GLY A 47 -2.11 3.48 -4.89
N PRO A 48 -0.89 3.29 -4.36
CA PRO A 48 -0.50 3.80 -3.04
C PRO A 48 -0.57 5.33 -2.98
N ILE A 49 -0.93 5.88 -1.83
CA ILE A 49 -1.08 7.33 -1.63
C ILE A 49 0.27 7.89 -1.18
N GLY A 50 0.82 8.84 -1.94
CA GLY A 50 2.07 9.51 -1.60
C GLY A 50 1.82 10.88 -0.99
N THR A 51 2.33 11.13 0.21
CA THR A 51 2.37 12.46 0.82
C THR A 51 3.79 13.00 0.74
N ARG A 52 3.99 14.07 -0.05
CA ARG A 52 5.24 14.83 -0.11
C ARG A 52 5.14 16.04 0.81
N TRP A 53 6.18 16.28 1.60
CA TRP A 53 6.27 17.49 2.42
C TRP A 53 7.22 18.49 1.74
N GLU A 54 6.73 19.70 1.46
CA GLU A 54 7.50 20.72 0.71
C GLU A 54 8.57 21.42 1.56
N THR A 55 8.55 21.26 2.88
CA THR A 55 9.59 21.80 3.77
C THR A 55 9.61 21.03 5.09
N PRO A 56 10.77 20.53 5.56
CA PRO A 56 10.86 19.98 6.91
C PRO A 56 10.70 21.12 7.92
N ILE A 57 9.64 21.08 8.73
CA ILE A 57 9.54 21.90 9.94
C ILE A 57 10.49 21.29 10.98
N GLY A 58 11.73 21.79 11.03
CA GLY A 58 12.78 21.34 11.95
C GLY A 58 13.92 20.58 11.28
N PRO A 59 15.02 20.26 12.00
CA PRO A 59 16.16 19.55 11.44
C PRO A 59 15.70 18.17 10.97
N MET A 60 15.61 18.03 9.66
CA MET A 60 15.26 16.79 8.98
C MET A 60 16.30 15.74 9.38
N ARG A 61 15.90 14.75 10.19
CA ARG A 61 16.72 13.54 10.34
C ARG A 61 16.89 12.99 8.92
N ALA A 62 18.13 12.82 8.47
CA ALA A 62 18.50 12.40 7.11
C ALA A 62 17.83 11.10 6.61
N SER A 63 17.04 10.44 7.46
CA SER A 63 16.31 9.21 7.22
C SER A 63 14.81 9.38 6.92
N GLN A 64 14.24 10.59 6.97
CA GLN A 64 12.86 10.80 6.51
C GLN A 64 12.81 10.88 4.98
N ARG A 65 12.16 9.89 4.36
CA ARG A 65 11.89 9.89 2.92
C ARG A 65 11.05 11.12 2.58
N GLU A 66 11.44 11.82 1.53
CA GLU A 66 10.74 12.99 0.97
C GLU A 66 9.25 12.72 0.67
N ILE A 67 8.90 11.44 0.48
CA ILE A 67 7.52 10.95 0.30
C ILE A 67 7.23 9.84 1.29
N ALA A 68 6.19 10.02 2.11
CA ALA A 68 5.58 8.98 2.92
C ALA A 68 4.49 8.28 2.08
N TRP A 69 4.60 6.95 1.91
CA TRP A 69 3.59 6.16 1.20
C TRP A 69 2.63 5.54 2.20
N ASN A 70 1.33 5.73 1.98
CA ASN A 70 0.26 5.24 2.82
C ASN A 70 -0.64 4.28 2.06
N TRP A 71 -1.23 3.36 2.80
CA TRP A 71 -2.25 2.47 2.26
C TRP A 71 -3.46 3.26 1.77
N PRO A 72 -4.04 2.89 0.61
CA PRO A 72 -5.41 3.25 0.32
C PRO A 72 -6.32 2.46 1.26
N GLU A 73 -7.15 3.16 2.04
CA GLU A 73 -7.98 2.55 3.09
C GLU A 73 -8.84 1.36 2.61
N PRO A 74 -9.47 1.39 1.42
CA PRO A 74 -10.20 0.23 0.89
C PRO A 74 -9.30 -0.99 0.66
N VAL A 75 -8.08 -0.78 0.17
CA VAL A 75 -7.08 -1.86 -0.06
C VAL A 75 -6.70 -2.48 1.28
N ARG A 76 -6.36 -1.64 2.27
CA ARG A 76 -5.94 -2.11 3.59
C ARG A 76 -7.04 -2.94 4.24
N ARG A 77 -8.28 -2.47 4.17
CA ARG A 77 -9.44 -3.17 4.71
C ARG A 77 -9.64 -4.54 4.06
N LEU A 78 -9.60 -4.61 2.73
CA LEU A 78 -9.73 -5.88 2.00
C LEU A 78 -8.64 -6.88 2.42
N VAL A 79 -7.38 -6.42 2.48
CA VAL A 79 -6.24 -7.27 2.85
C VAL A 79 -6.37 -7.81 4.28
N LEU A 80 -6.91 -7.00 5.20
CA LEU A 80 -7.13 -7.38 6.59
C LEU A 80 -8.38 -8.25 6.81
N SER A 81 -9.40 -8.13 5.97
CA SER A 81 -10.65 -8.90 6.08
C SER A 81 -10.65 -10.23 5.32
N SER A 82 -9.69 -10.42 4.40
CA SER A 82 -9.49 -11.65 3.62
C SER A 82 -8.54 -12.62 4.29
#